data_AF-A0A828ZW16-F1
#
_entry.id   AF-A0A828ZW16-F1
#
_cell.length_a   1.000
_cell.length_b   1.000
_cell.length_c   1.000
_cell.angle_alpha   90.00
_cell.angle_beta   90.00
_cell.angle_gamma   90.00
#
_symmetry.space_group_name_H-M   'P 1'
#
loop_
_entity.id
_entity.type
_entity.pdbx_description
1 polymer ?
#
loop_
_entity_poly.entity_id
_entity_poly.type
_entity_poly.pdbx_seq_one_letter_code
_entity_poly.pdbx_strand_id
1 'polypeptide(L)'
;MQPLSSSRPSEVTFSFKDADPEKELSNQLIKENEEFAVMDPSVPLDSPTNNEVGSEIEKIVIDATVQYIMGQLDEEGFKKAVEDWKAQGGDRITQEYEEAYKAAAQ
;
A
#
# COMPACT_ATOMS: atom_id res chain seq x y z
N MET A 1 33.05 -45.69 -15.58
CA MET A 1 33.44 -44.31 -15.21
C MET A 1 32.66 -43.36 -16.11
N GLN A 2 31.58 -42.78 -15.60
CA GLN A 2 30.83 -41.75 -16.35
C GLN A 2 31.65 -40.44 -16.33
N PRO A 3 31.85 -39.76 -17.47
CA PRO A 3 32.62 -38.53 -17.51
C PRO A 3 31.80 -37.35 -16.95
N LEU A 4 32.33 -36.77 -15.86
CA LEU A 4 32.27 -35.37 -15.44
C LEU A 4 31.00 -34.57 -15.81
N SER A 5 30.02 -34.66 -14.91
CA SER A 5 29.05 -33.61 -14.64
C SER A 5 29.76 -32.37 -14.07
N SER A 6 30.44 -31.57 -14.91
CA SER A 6 31.05 -30.31 -14.46
C SER A 6 30.95 -29.16 -15.45
N SER A 7 30.25 -29.31 -16.57
CA SER A 7 30.13 -28.25 -17.57
C SER A 7 28.68 -27.89 -17.84
N ARG A 8 27.90 -27.60 -16.80
CA ARG A 8 26.81 -26.63 -16.96
C ARG A 8 27.44 -25.26 -16.71
N PRO A 9 27.72 -24.44 -17.75
CA PRO A 9 28.02 -23.04 -17.53
C PRO A 9 26.87 -22.44 -16.72
N SER A 10 27.16 -21.55 -15.78
CA SER A 10 26.11 -20.82 -15.07
C SER A 10 25.22 -20.12 -16.10
N GLU A 11 23.96 -20.55 -16.20
CA GLU A 11 22.93 -20.02 -17.09
C GLU A 11 22.42 -18.65 -16.60
N VAL A 12 23.32 -17.76 -16.17
CA VAL A 12 22.97 -16.46 -15.59
C VAL A 12 23.96 -15.39 -16.04
N THR A 13 24.27 -15.33 -17.34
CA THR A 13 25.05 -14.20 -17.89
C THR A 13 24.48 -13.60 -19.17
N PHE A 14 23.33 -14.07 -19.66
CA PHE A 14 22.65 -13.47 -20.82
C PHE A 14 21.21 -13.13 -20.46
N SER A 15 20.98 -11.87 -20.09
CA SER A 15 19.62 -11.31 -20.05
C SER A 15 19.17 -11.14 -21.49
N PHE A 16 18.25 -11.99 -21.95
CA PHE A 16 17.66 -11.82 -23.28
C PHE A 16 16.86 -10.52 -23.30
N LYS A 17 17.03 -9.75 -24.38
CA LYS A 17 16.18 -8.59 -24.66
C LYS A 17 14.78 -9.13 -24.94
N ASP A 18 13.76 -8.66 -24.23
CA ASP A 18 12.38 -9.10 -24.44
C ASP A 18 12.00 -8.86 -25.91
N ALA A 19 11.43 -9.88 -26.57
CA ALA A 19 11.06 -9.80 -27.99
C ALA A 19 9.89 -8.83 -28.25
N ASP A 20 9.21 -8.42 -27.18
CA ASP A 20 8.09 -7.51 -27.18
C ASP A 20 8.55 -6.11 -26.75
N PRO A 21 8.56 -5.13 -27.65
CA PRO A 21 9.04 -3.77 -27.36
C PRO A 21 8.25 -3.10 -26.24
N GLU A 22 6.98 -3.49 -26.00
CA GLU A 22 6.17 -2.94 -24.90
C GLU A 22 6.65 -3.43 -23.54
N LYS A 23 7.09 -4.70 -23.45
CA LYS A 23 7.65 -5.25 -22.21
C LYS A 23 9.00 -4.64 -21.88
N GLU A 24 9.83 -4.43 -22.89
CA GLU A 24 11.11 -3.76 -22.70
C GLU A 24 10.91 -2.31 -22.23
N LEU A 25 9.96 -1.58 -22.83
CA LEU A 25 9.60 -0.24 -22.40
C LEU A 25 9.05 -0.22 -20.97
N SER A 26 8.17 -1.15 -20.62
CA SER A 26 7.65 -1.30 -19.25
C SER A 26 8.79 -1.51 -18.24
N ASN A 27 9.73 -2.42 -18.54
CA ASN A 27 10.88 -2.69 -17.67
C ASN A 27 11.81 -1.48 -17.52
N GLN A 28 12.01 -0.69 -18.59
CA GLN A 28 12.76 0.56 -18.54
C GLN A 28 12.06 1.59 -17.65
N LEU A 29 10.74 1.78 -17.84
CA LEU A 29 9.94 2.73 -17.06
C LEU A 29 9.87 2.33 -15.57
N ILE A 30 9.78 1.04 -15.25
CA ILE A 30 9.84 0.55 -13.86
C ILE A 30 11.19 0.93 -13.24
N LYS A 31 12.29 0.70 -13.95
CA LYS A 31 13.65 1.02 -13.48
C LYS A 31 13.89 2.52 -13.32
N GLU A 32 13.40 3.34 -14.26
CA GLU A 32 13.45 4.80 -14.14
C GLU A 32 12.60 5.29 -12.96
N ASN A 33 11.44 4.67 -12.72
CA ASN A 33 10.58 4.99 -11.59
C ASN A 33 11.19 4.63 -10.23
N GLU A 34 12.12 3.67 -10.14
CA GLU A 34 12.81 3.36 -8.88
C GLU A 34 13.51 4.58 -8.27
N GLU A 35 14.01 5.51 -9.09
CA GLU A 35 14.66 6.75 -8.62
C GLU A 35 13.67 7.76 -8.02
N PHE A 36 12.39 7.67 -8.38
CA PHE A 36 11.31 8.56 -7.93
C PHE A 36 10.35 7.90 -6.94
N ALA A 37 10.46 6.57 -6.78
CA ALA A 37 9.59 5.80 -5.93
C ALA A 37 9.87 6.11 -4.45
N VAL A 38 8.97 6.88 -3.83
CA VAL A 38 8.92 7.00 -2.37
C VAL A 38 8.10 5.83 -1.86
N MET A 39 8.76 4.90 -1.17
CA MET A 39 8.12 3.72 -0.63
C MET A 39 7.27 4.12 0.57
N ASP A 40 5.97 3.84 0.51
CA ASP A 40 5.05 4.11 1.60
C ASP A 40 5.22 3.06 2.71
N PRO A 41 5.67 3.47 3.93
CA PRO A 41 5.94 2.54 5.03
C PRO A 41 4.67 1.94 5.64
N SER A 42 3.48 2.41 5.25
CA SER A 42 2.20 1.88 5.71
C SER A 42 1.68 0.71 4.86
N VAL A 43 2.20 0.53 3.64
CA VAL A 43 1.81 -0.55 2.72
C VAL A 43 1.93 -1.97 3.31
N PRO A 44 2.98 -2.33 4.07
CA PRO A 44 3.08 -3.66 4.67
C PRO A 44 2.31 -3.79 5.99
N LEU A 45 1.69 -2.71 6.50
CA LEU A 45 1.01 -2.74 7.79
C LEU A 45 -0.38 -3.33 7.63
N ASP A 46 -0.75 -4.21 8.54
CA ASP A 46 -2.05 -4.88 8.54
C ASP A 46 -2.85 -4.53 9.80
N SER A 47 -4.15 -4.41 9.63
CA SER A 47 -5.11 -4.15 10.71
C SER A 47 -6.32 -5.08 10.51
N PRO A 48 -6.50 -6.09 11.39
CA PRO A 48 -7.66 -6.98 11.33
C PRO A 48 -8.98 -6.21 11.35
N THR A 49 -9.09 -5.17 12.18
CA THR A 49 -10.31 -4.36 12.27
C THR A 49 -10.55 -3.58 10.98
N ASN A 50 -9.50 -3.06 10.34
CA ASN A 50 -9.65 -2.37 9.07
C ASN A 50 -10.12 -3.31 7.95
N ASN A 51 -9.61 -4.55 7.95
CA ASN A 51 -10.02 -5.57 6.99
C ASN A 51 -11.50 -5.99 7.15
N GLU A 52 -12.01 -5.99 8.38
CA GLU A 52 -13.39 -6.39 8.67
C GLU A 52 -14.42 -5.28 8.45
N VAL A 53 -14.16 -4.07 8.98
CA VAL A 53 -15.16 -2.98 9.01
C VAL A 53 -14.68 -1.66 8.41
N GLY A 54 -13.41 -1.56 8.00
CA GLY A 54 -12.79 -0.32 7.54
C GLY A 54 -13.58 0.36 6.41
N SER A 55 -13.89 -0.39 5.35
CA SER A 55 -14.63 0.13 4.18
C SER A 55 -16.05 0.62 4.50
N GLU A 56 -16.67 0.12 5.58
CA GLU A 56 -17.99 0.55 6.02
C GLU A 56 -17.89 1.88 6.76
N ILE A 57 -17.02 1.96 7.76
CA ILE A 57 -16.89 3.15 8.60
C ILE A 57 -16.24 4.31 7.83
N GLU A 58 -15.39 4.04 6.84
CA GLU A 58 -14.74 5.07 6.02
C GLU A 58 -15.76 6.00 5.33
N LYS A 59 -16.93 5.48 4.95
CA LYS A 59 -18.00 6.26 4.32
C LYS A 59 -18.45 7.45 5.17
N ILE A 60 -18.41 7.32 6.50
CA ILE A 60 -18.77 8.39 7.44
C ILE A 60 -17.90 9.62 7.18
N VAL A 61 -16.60 9.41 7.04
CA VAL A 61 -15.62 10.49 6.85
C VAL A 61 -15.64 10.99 5.41
N ILE A 62 -15.81 10.10 4.42
CA ILE A 62 -15.93 10.48 3.01
C ILE A 62 -17.14 11.40 2.80
N ASP A 63 -18.32 11.00 3.28
CA ASP A 63 -19.54 11.78 3.12
C ASP A 63 -19.42 13.13 3.84
N ALA A 64 -18.86 13.15 5.04
CA ALA A 64 -18.60 14.38 5.78
C ALA A 64 -17.62 15.30 5.04
N THR A 65 -16.57 14.74 4.42
CA THR A 65 -15.59 15.50 3.63
C THR A 65 -16.26 16.16 2.43
N VAL A 66 -17.08 15.40 1.69
CA VAL A 66 -17.81 15.91 0.53
C VAL A 66 -18.78 17.02 0.94
N GLN A 67 -19.53 16.84 2.01
CA GLN A 67 -20.45 17.85 2.54
C GLN A 67 -19.71 19.11 3.04
N TYR A 68 -18.55 18.94 3.68
CA TYR A 68 -17.71 20.05 4.14
C TYR A 68 -17.18 20.89 2.96
N ILE A 69 -16.68 20.23 1.91
CA ILE A 69 -16.20 20.90 0.69
C ILE A 69 -17.34 21.65 -0.02
N MET A 70 -18.55 21.08 -0.03
CA MET A 70 -19.73 21.74 -0.61
C MET A 70 -20.30 22.86 0.28
N GLY A 71 -19.76 23.08 1.48
CA GLY A 71 -20.27 24.05 2.45
C GLY A 71 -21.61 23.67 3.10
N GLN A 72 -21.99 22.40 3.02
CA GLN A 72 -23.19 21.84 3.65
C GLN A 72 -22.94 21.37 5.09
N LEU A 73 -21.67 21.18 5.46
CA LEU A 73 -21.20 20.82 6.79
C LEU A 73 -20.17 21.84 7.23
N ASP A 74 -20.19 22.22 8.51
CA ASP A 74 -19.18 23.08 9.13
C ASP A 74 -18.08 22.25 9.82
N GLU A 75 -17.09 22.93 10.39
CA GLU A 75 -15.93 22.28 11.01
C GLU A 75 -16.36 21.43 12.22
N GLU A 76 -17.38 21.86 12.96
CA GLU A 76 -17.91 21.12 14.12
C GLU A 76 -18.62 19.83 13.69
N GLY A 77 -19.44 19.92 12.63
CA GLY A 77 -20.07 18.75 12.02
C GLY A 77 -19.05 17.75 11.48
N PHE A 78 -17.97 18.22 10.85
CA PHE A 78 -16.89 17.34 10.39
C PHE A 78 -16.17 16.66 11.56
N LYS A 79 -15.86 17.39 12.63
CA LYS A 79 -15.26 16.81 13.85
C LYS A 79 -16.16 15.73 14.46
N LYS A 80 -17.47 15.95 14.47
CA LYS A 80 -18.41 14.94 14.95
C LYS A 80 -18.38 13.67 14.11
N ALA A 81 -18.34 13.78 12.79
CA ALA A 81 -18.22 12.62 11.91
C ALA A 81 -16.91 11.84 12.16
N VAL A 82 -15.81 12.54 12.47
CA VAL A 82 -14.55 11.90 12.87
C VAL A 82 -14.69 11.17 14.21
N GLU A 83 -15.37 11.74 15.20
CA GLU A 83 -15.64 11.06 16.48
C GLU A 83 -16.56 9.84 16.30
N ASP A 84 -17.57 9.94 15.43
CA ASP A 84 -18.46 8.82 15.10
C ASP A 84 -17.69 7.69 14.37
N TRP A 85 -16.72 8.03 13.51
CA TRP A 85 -15.82 7.08 12.87
C TRP A 85 -14.91 6.38 13.89
N LYS A 86 -14.32 7.14 14.82
CA LYS A 86 -13.49 6.59 15.91
C LYS A 86 -14.27 5.58 16.75
N ALA A 87 -15.48 5.95 17.15
CA ALA A 87 -16.36 5.13 17.97
C ALA A 87 -16.78 3.82 17.28
N GLN A 88 -16.89 3.81 15.96
CA GLN A 88 -17.30 2.63 15.17
C GLN A 88 -16.15 1.66 14.85
N GLY A 89 -14.92 1.98 15.24
CA GLY A 89 -13.77 1.09 15.05
C GLY A 89 -12.48 1.81 14.65
N GLY A 90 -12.57 3.10 14.28
CA GLY A 90 -11.41 3.89 13.89
C GLY A 90 -10.33 3.99 14.96
N ASP A 91 -10.70 4.05 16.24
CA ASP A 91 -9.72 4.05 17.34
C ASP A 91 -8.92 2.74 17.41
N ARG A 92 -9.60 1.60 17.20
CA ARG A 92 -8.95 0.30 17.20
C ARG A 92 -8.04 0.13 15.99
N ILE A 93 -8.50 0.55 14.82
CA ILE A 93 -7.69 0.56 13.59
C ILE A 93 -6.42 1.39 13.79
N THR A 94 -6.55 2.56 14.42
CA THR A 94 -5.41 3.44 14.70
C THR A 94 -4.39 2.75 15.62
N GLN A 95 -4.85 2.10 16.68
CA GLN A 95 -3.99 1.34 17.60
C GLN A 95 -3.27 0.18 16.89
N GLU A 96 -3.99 -0.60 16.09
CA GLU A 96 -3.43 -1.73 15.34
C GLU A 96 -2.36 -1.26 14.35
N TYR A 97 -2.60 -0.15 13.63
CA TYR A 97 -1.60 0.43 12.73
C TYR A 97 -0.38 1.00 13.47
N GLU A 98 -0.57 1.64 14.63
CA GLU A 98 0.55 2.10 15.46
C GLU A 98 1.42 0.94 15.96
N GLU A 99 0.80 -0.17 16.36
CA GLU A 99 1.50 -1.38 16.79
C GLU A 99 2.25 -2.02 15.63
N ALA A 100 1.59 -2.18 14.47
CA ALA A 100 2.21 -2.71 13.27
C ALA A 100 3.40 -1.83 12.83
N TYR A 101 3.26 -0.50 12.88
CA TYR A 101 4.33 0.42 12.55
C TYR A 101 5.53 0.29 13.50
N LYS A 102 5.28 0.19 14.82
CA LYS A 102 6.35 -0.04 15.80
C LYS A 102 7.06 -1.37 15.60
N ALA A 103 6.33 -2.43 15.21
CA ALA A 103 6.90 -3.73 14.92
C ALA A 103 7.72 -3.74 13.62
N ALA A 104 7.28 -3.04 12.59
CA ALA A 104 7.99 -2.92 11.31
C ALA A 104 9.23 -2.02 11.37
N ALA A 105 9.30 -1.12 12.35
CA ALA A 105 10.45 -0.24 12.58
C ALA A 105 11.60 -0.90 13.40
N GLN A 106 11.41 -2.15 13.86
CA GLN A 106 12.43 -2.95 14.56
C GLN A 106 13.14 -3.92 13.61
#